data_AF-A0A1R3RRF8-F1
#
_entry.id   AF-A0A1R3RRF8-F1
#
_cell.length_a   1.000
_cell.length_b   1.000
_cell.length_c   1.000
_cell.angle_alpha   90.00
_cell.angle_beta   90.00
_cell.angle_gamma   90.00
#
_symmetry.space_group_name_H-M   'P 1'
#
loop_
_entity.id
_entity.type
_entity.pdbx_description
1 polymer ?
#
loop_
_entity_poly.entity_id
_entity_poly.type
_entity_poly.pdbx_seq_one_letter_code
_entity_poly.pdbx_strand_id
1 'polypeptide(L)'
;MTTPDSENYQIFRDCISSAIVAKSSQPTIQSKKARRPRTQRQKSSTPQRQKPDPEPKPVQQDDFTRTDPEDLADFIDFIASETFPSLPPTIQTLSYSPNTDFSTPEYAPKHLSEITSNTLSPSITDTLTAYELIESPSDISSFLAPILGEYVSAVTKPPPVWATTRADACEICERDWIPLSYHHLIPRSVHAKVVKKGWHEEWRLDSVAWLCRACHSFVHRMASNEELAREWFTVEKIWEREDVRDWAKWVGRVRWKAR
;
A
#
# COMPACT_ATOMS: atom_id res chain seq x y z
N MET A 1 -9.10 3.37 -21.31
CA MET A 1 -9.87 3.83 -20.13
C MET A 1 -9.76 2.74 -19.07
N THR A 2 -8.69 2.77 -18.29
CA THR A 2 -8.61 2.04 -17.02
C THR A 2 -9.43 2.80 -15.99
N THR A 3 -10.17 2.11 -15.13
CA THR A 3 -11.09 2.74 -14.16
C THR A 3 -10.33 3.14 -12.89
N PRO A 4 -10.54 4.36 -12.36
CA PRO A 4 -10.02 4.75 -11.04
C PRO A 4 -10.43 3.80 -9.91
N ASP A 5 -11.57 3.11 -10.05
CA ASP A 5 -12.08 2.12 -9.10
C ASP A 5 -11.35 0.76 -9.15
N SER A 6 -10.25 0.63 -9.92
CA SER A 6 -9.47 -0.61 -9.95
C SER A 6 -8.52 -0.71 -8.75
N GLU A 7 -8.47 -1.89 -8.12
CA GLU A 7 -7.60 -2.18 -6.96
C GLU A 7 -6.13 -1.83 -7.25
N ASN A 8 -5.64 -2.18 -8.45
CA ASN A 8 -4.32 -1.80 -8.95
C ASN A 8 -4.08 -0.28 -8.96
N TYR A 9 -5.05 0.52 -9.41
CA TYR A 9 -4.91 1.99 -9.43
C TYR A 9 -4.81 2.55 -8.01
N GLN A 10 -5.63 2.06 -7.08
CA GLN A 10 -5.60 2.51 -5.68
C GLN A 10 -4.28 2.14 -4.99
N ILE A 11 -3.77 0.92 -5.20
CA ILE A 11 -2.46 0.51 -4.69
C ILE A 11 -1.33 1.38 -5.29
N PHE A 12 -1.38 1.69 -6.59
CA PHE A 12 -0.40 2.57 -7.24
C PHE A 12 -0.44 4.01 -6.72
N ARG A 13 -1.65 4.55 -6.50
CA ARG A 13 -1.89 5.85 -5.88
C ARG A 13 -1.29 5.93 -4.47
N ASP A 14 -1.43 4.88 -3.66
CA ASP A 14 -0.85 4.83 -2.32
C ASP A 14 0.70 4.75 -2.35
N CYS A 15 1.30 4.12 -3.36
CA CYS A 15 2.75 4.19 -3.60
C CYS A 15 3.21 5.61 -4.00
N ILE A 16 2.45 6.32 -4.84
CA ILE A 16 2.72 7.73 -5.18
C ILE A 16 2.63 8.63 -3.94
N SER A 17 1.55 8.49 -3.17
CA SER A 17 1.34 9.20 -1.89
C SER A 17 2.52 8.99 -0.94
N SER A 18 2.92 7.73 -0.74
CA SER A 18 4.05 7.35 0.13
C SER A 18 5.37 7.99 -0.34
N ALA A 19 5.64 8.01 -1.65
CA ALA A 19 6.85 8.62 -2.20
C ALA A 19 6.86 10.16 -2.09
N ILE A 20 5.72 10.83 -2.31
CA ILE A 20 5.59 12.29 -2.15
C ILE A 20 5.79 12.70 -0.68
N VAL A 21 5.13 12.00 0.25
CA VAL A 21 5.28 12.24 1.70
C VAL A 21 6.72 11.94 2.16
N ALA A 22 7.35 10.87 1.67
CA ALA A 22 8.74 10.54 1.98
C ALA A 22 9.75 11.53 1.37
N LYS A 23 9.39 12.23 0.29
CA LYS A 23 10.19 13.33 -0.31
C LYS A 23 10.05 14.62 0.50
N SER A 24 8.82 15.09 0.75
CA SER A 24 8.56 16.34 1.47
C SER A 24 9.00 16.31 2.93
N SER A 25 9.09 15.12 3.54
CA SER A 25 9.59 14.93 4.90
C SER A 25 11.12 14.97 5.03
N GLN A 26 11.90 15.10 3.95
CA GLN A 26 13.36 15.10 4.02
C GLN A 26 13.92 16.48 4.42
N PRO A 27 14.72 16.58 5.50
CA PRO A 27 15.35 17.84 5.88
C PRO A 27 16.40 18.23 4.84
N THR A 28 16.18 19.37 4.17
CA THR A 28 17.07 19.86 3.11
C THR A 28 18.52 20.00 3.63
N ILE A 29 19.46 19.28 3.00
CA ILE A 29 20.87 19.34 3.37
C ILE A 29 21.45 20.65 2.82
N GLN A 30 21.25 21.74 3.58
CA GLN A 30 21.77 23.06 3.23
C GLN A 30 23.28 22.98 2.98
N SER A 31 23.68 23.20 1.73
CA SER A 31 25.07 23.11 1.30
C SER A 31 25.91 24.17 2.04
N LYS A 32 26.76 23.71 2.97
CA LYS A 32 27.59 24.56 3.83
C LYS A 32 28.68 25.25 3.01
N LYS A 33 28.33 26.32 2.30
CA LYS A 33 29.25 27.15 1.51
C LYS A 33 30.47 27.53 2.36
N ALA A 34 31.64 27.09 1.91
CA ALA A 34 32.87 27.14 2.70
C ALA A 34 33.23 28.59 3.09
N ARG A 35 33.40 28.84 4.39
CA ARG A 35 33.86 30.15 4.89
C ARG A 35 35.31 30.37 4.48
N ARG A 36 35.55 31.31 3.56
CA ARG A 36 36.90 31.86 3.32
C ARG A 36 37.51 32.38 4.64
N PRO A 37 38.81 32.17 4.91
CA PRO A 37 39.46 32.70 6.08
C PRO A 37 39.54 34.24 5.99
N ARG A 38 39.16 34.92 7.07
CA ARG A 38 39.18 36.38 7.17
C ARG A 38 40.43 36.83 7.94
N THR A 39 41.30 37.60 7.30
CA THR A 39 42.50 38.18 7.91
C THR A 39 42.16 39.24 8.97
N GLN A 40 43.07 39.39 9.93
CA GLN A 40 42.89 40.18 11.15
C GLN A 40 43.48 41.59 10.99
N ARG A 41 42.72 42.65 11.34
CA ARG A 41 43.25 44.00 11.54
C ARG A 41 42.38 44.80 12.53
N GLN A 42 42.98 45.79 13.18
CA GLN A 42 42.49 46.38 14.46
C GLN A 42 41.64 47.66 14.29
N LYS A 43 41.14 48.20 15.42
CA LYS A 43 40.14 49.28 15.54
C LYS A 43 40.73 50.70 15.65
N SER A 44 39.99 51.70 15.14
CA SER A 44 39.86 53.07 15.70
C SER A 44 38.67 53.80 15.01
N SER A 45 37.62 54.20 15.76
CA SER A 45 37.14 55.59 16.05
C SER A 45 36.66 56.43 14.83
N THR A 46 35.51 57.13 14.82
CA THR A 46 34.41 57.42 15.79
C THR A 46 33.10 57.81 15.06
N PRO A 47 31.89 57.88 15.68
CA PRO A 47 30.60 57.76 14.95
C PRO A 47 29.72 59.03 14.76
N GLN A 48 29.01 59.10 13.62
CA GLN A 48 27.77 59.86 13.30
C GLN A 48 27.03 59.12 12.15
N ARG A 49 25.70 59.22 11.91
CA ARG A 49 24.53 59.63 12.73
C ARG A 49 23.22 59.14 12.04
N GLN A 50 22.32 58.50 12.79
CA GLN A 50 20.88 58.25 12.51
C GLN A 50 20.42 57.36 11.32
N LYS A 51 19.40 56.54 11.63
CA LYS A 51 18.44 55.79 10.77
C LYS A 51 17.23 56.70 10.44
N PRO A 52 16.35 56.45 9.44
CA PRO A 52 15.63 55.18 9.12
C PRO A 52 15.62 54.80 7.61
N ASP A 53 15.01 53.70 7.13
CA ASP A 53 14.60 52.41 7.72
C ASP A 53 14.78 51.30 6.65
N PRO A 54 14.76 50.00 6.99
CA PRO A 54 15.14 48.94 6.04
C PRO A 54 13.99 48.49 5.13
N GLU A 55 14.33 48.21 3.87
CA GLU A 55 13.48 47.47 2.92
C GLU A 55 13.08 46.08 3.46
N PRO A 56 11.92 45.53 3.03
CA PRO A 56 11.52 44.18 3.40
C PRO A 56 12.53 43.16 2.85
N LYS A 57 13.03 42.28 3.72
CA LYS A 57 13.84 41.14 3.30
C LYS A 57 12.97 40.15 2.51
N PRO A 58 13.51 39.47 1.48
CA PRO A 58 12.78 38.41 0.81
C PRO A 58 12.47 37.28 1.80
N VAL A 59 11.20 36.92 1.88
CA VAL A 59 10.73 35.76 2.66
C VAL A 59 10.98 34.52 1.82
N GLN A 60 12.03 33.78 2.15
CA GLN A 60 12.15 32.37 1.80
C GLN A 60 11.67 31.59 3.02
N GLN A 61 10.49 30.98 2.92
CA GLN A 61 9.94 30.01 3.86
C GLN A 61 9.39 28.83 3.06
N ASP A 62 9.46 27.64 3.66
CA ASP A 62 9.23 26.35 3.01
C ASP A 62 7.73 26.12 2.70
N ASP A 63 7.31 26.54 1.50
CA ASP A 63 5.90 26.58 1.06
C ASP A 63 5.24 25.19 1.08
N PHE A 64 6.02 24.14 0.79
CA PHE A 64 5.59 22.74 0.74
C PHE A 64 5.02 22.16 2.05
N THR A 65 5.25 22.84 3.17
CA THR A 65 4.76 22.41 4.49
C THR A 65 3.41 23.04 4.87
N ARG A 66 2.77 23.73 3.93
CA ARG A 66 1.59 24.58 4.18
C ARG A 66 0.41 24.38 3.22
N THR A 67 0.56 23.50 2.23
CA THR A 67 -0.50 22.98 1.36
C THR A 67 -1.67 22.41 2.19
N ASP A 68 -2.92 22.61 1.77
CA ASP A 68 -4.06 22.00 2.44
C ASP A 68 -4.00 20.46 2.30
N PRO A 69 -4.40 19.65 3.30
CA PRO A 69 -4.58 18.20 3.09
C PRO A 69 -5.53 17.85 1.93
N GLU A 70 -6.49 18.71 1.59
CA GLU A 70 -7.33 18.54 0.38
C GLU A 70 -6.52 18.82 -0.90
N ASP A 71 -5.79 19.95 -0.99
CA ASP A 71 -4.89 20.27 -2.11
C ASP A 71 -3.84 19.17 -2.37
N LEU A 72 -3.30 18.56 -1.30
CA LEU A 72 -2.33 17.47 -1.40
C LEU A 72 -2.96 16.16 -1.92
N ALA A 73 -4.23 15.89 -1.57
CA ALA A 73 -4.95 14.73 -2.09
C ALA A 73 -5.24 14.90 -3.59
N ASP A 74 -5.72 16.07 -4.02
CA ASP A 74 -5.94 16.40 -5.43
C ASP A 74 -4.62 16.34 -6.25
N PHE A 75 -3.50 16.76 -5.65
CA PHE A 75 -2.17 16.63 -6.26
C PHE A 75 -1.76 15.16 -6.46
N ILE A 76 -1.95 14.30 -5.46
CA ILE A 76 -1.69 12.86 -5.56
C ILE A 76 -2.57 12.22 -6.64
N ASP A 77 -3.86 12.59 -6.69
CA ASP A 77 -4.82 12.09 -7.68
C ASP A 77 -4.45 12.52 -9.11
N PHE A 78 -4.00 13.75 -9.31
CA PHE A 78 -3.49 14.23 -10.60
C PHE A 78 -2.26 13.43 -11.07
N ILE A 79 -1.25 13.25 -10.20
CA ILE A 79 -0.05 12.49 -10.57
C ILE A 79 -0.40 11.01 -10.84
N ALA A 80 -1.31 10.41 -10.06
CA ALA A 80 -1.74 9.03 -10.26
C ALA A 80 -2.57 8.83 -11.55
N SER A 81 -3.53 9.72 -11.82
CA SER A 81 -4.44 9.63 -12.97
C SER A 81 -3.74 9.82 -14.32
N GLU A 82 -2.68 10.63 -14.38
CA GLU A 82 -1.87 10.79 -15.59
C GLU A 82 -0.78 9.72 -15.72
N THR A 83 -0.18 9.24 -14.62
CA THR A 83 0.94 8.27 -14.70
C THR A 83 0.46 6.83 -14.91
N PHE A 84 -0.64 6.40 -14.25
CA PHE A 84 -1.10 5.00 -14.33
C PHE A 84 -1.51 4.56 -15.75
N PRO A 85 -2.20 5.37 -16.58
CA PRO A 85 -2.53 4.99 -17.95
C PRO A 85 -1.32 4.86 -18.88
N SER A 86 -0.19 5.52 -18.58
CA SER A 86 1.06 5.45 -19.34
C SER A 86 1.89 4.19 -19.04
N LEU A 87 1.53 3.41 -18.01
CA LEU A 87 2.15 2.11 -17.71
C LEU A 87 1.79 1.06 -18.79
N PRO A 88 2.62 0.03 -19.02
CA PRO A 88 2.24 -1.08 -19.90
C PRO A 88 0.93 -1.75 -19.43
N PRO A 89 0.02 -2.18 -20.33
CA PRO A 89 -1.27 -2.76 -19.91
C PRO A 89 -1.15 -4.01 -19.03
N THR A 90 -0.10 -4.82 -19.23
CA THR A 90 0.24 -5.97 -18.38
C THR A 90 0.59 -5.59 -16.94
N ILE A 91 1.08 -4.37 -16.74
CA ILE A 91 1.44 -3.80 -15.43
C ILE A 91 0.23 -3.13 -14.77
N GLN A 92 -0.69 -2.53 -15.57
CA GLN A 92 -1.95 -1.97 -15.06
C GLN A 92 -2.91 -3.04 -14.51
N THR A 93 -2.86 -4.28 -15.00
CA THR A 93 -3.68 -5.41 -14.52
C THR A 93 -2.85 -6.52 -13.85
N LEU A 94 -1.70 -6.16 -13.28
CA LEU A 94 -0.77 -7.13 -12.69
C LEU A 94 -1.33 -7.71 -11.39
N SER A 95 -1.16 -9.01 -11.18
CA SER A 95 -1.60 -9.71 -9.97
C SER A 95 -0.69 -10.91 -9.67
N TYR A 96 -0.69 -11.37 -8.41
CA TYR A 96 0.05 -12.56 -8.02
C TYR A 96 -0.37 -13.81 -8.83
N SER A 97 0.62 -14.50 -9.37
CA SER A 97 0.50 -15.78 -10.06
C SER A 97 1.61 -16.71 -9.54
N PRO A 98 1.30 -17.95 -9.10
CA PRO A 98 2.31 -18.88 -8.60
C PRO A 98 3.26 -19.41 -9.69
N ASN A 99 2.90 -19.23 -10.97
CA ASN A 99 3.67 -19.69 -12.13
C ASN A 99 4.44 -18.55 -12.83
N THR A 100 4.35 -17.32 -12.33
CA THR A 100 5.02 -16.15 -12.93
C THR A 100 6.26 -15.78 -12.11
N ASP A 101 7.42 -15.74 -12.76
CA ASP A 101 8.62 -15.17 -12.15
C ASP A 101 8.61 -13.65 -12.29
N PHE A 102 8.33 -12.96 -11.18
CA PHE A 102 8.37 -11.50 -11.08
C PHE A 102 9.80 -10.95 -10.92
N SER A 103 10.82 -11.81 -10.88
CA SER A 103 12.25 -11.43 -10.82
C SER A 103 12.84 -11.08 -12.19
N THR A 104 12.07 -11.25 -13.27
CA THR A 104 12.56 -11.03 -14.64
C THR A 104 12.79 -9.53 -14.94
N PRO A 105 13.64 -9.19 -15.93
CA PRO A 105 13.89 -7.79 -16.31
C PRO A 105 12.64 -7.00 -16.72
N GLU A 106 11.57 -7.67 -17.16
CA GLU A 106 10.31 -7.05 -17.55
C GLU A 106 9.70 -6.22 -16.40
N TYR A 107 9.65 -6.80 -15.21
CA TYR A 107 9.12 -6.17 -13.99
C TYR A 107 10.14 -5.32 -13.23
N ALA A 108 11.38 -5.21 -13.72
CA ALA A 108 12.44 -4.53 -12.99
C ALA A 108 12.15 -3.02 -12.85
N PRO A 109 12.29 -2.43 -11.65
CA PRO A 109 11.98 -1.02 -11.38
C PRO A 109 12.53 0.00 -12.39
N LYS A 110 13.77 -0.22 -12.87
CA LYS A 110 14.41 0.63 -13.87
C LYS A 110 13.80 0.48 -15.26
N HIS A 111 13.54 -0.75 -15.70
CA HIS A 111 12.96 -1.03 -17.01
C HIS A 111 11.54 -0.44 -17.11
N LEU A 112 10.75 -0.62 -16.06
CA LEU A 112 9.41 -0.02 -15.98
C LEU A 112 9.46 1.51 -15.92
N SER A 113 10.39 2.12 -15.17
CA SER A 113 10.48 3.57 -15.10
C SER A 113 11.03 4.20 -16.39
N GLU A 114 11.99 3.56 -17.05
CA GLU A 114 12.49 3.96 -18.37
C GLU A 114 11.37 3.92 -19.43
N ILE A 115 10.59 2.83 -19.51
CA ILE A 115 9.46 2.75 -20.45
C ILE A 115 8.40 3.81 -20.14
N THR A 116 7.97 3.92 -18.89
CA THR A 116 6.91 4.87 -18.47
C THR A 116 7.32 6.32 -18.70
N SER A 117 8.59 6.67 -18.47
CA SER A 117 9.10 8.03 -18.68
C SER A 117 9.11 8.46 -20.14
N ASN A 118 9.14 7.52 -21.08
CA ASN A 118 9.02 7.79 -22.52
C ASN A 118 7.56 7.95 -22.99
N THR A 119 6.57 7.58 -22.17
CA THR A 119 5.13 7.64 -22.47
C THR A 119 4.35 8.61 -21.58
N LEU A 120 5.03 9.33 -20.68
CA LEU A 120 4.43 10.26 -19.73
C LEU A 120 4.22 11.65 -20.35
N SER A 121 3.18 12.37 -19.92
CA SER A 121 2.97 13.77 -20.34
C SER A 121 4.05 14.70 -19.74
N PRO A 122 4.64 15.62 -20.52
CA PRO A 122 5.57 16.63 -20.02
C PRO A 122 5.01 17.50 -18.87
N SER A 123 3.67 17.67 -18.81
CA SER A 123 3.00 18.35 -17.69
C SER A 123 3.33 17.72 -16.33
N ILE A 124 3.56 16.41 -16.27
CA ILE A 124 3.92 15.73 -15.02
C ILE A 124 5.36 16.03 -14.63
N THR A 125 6.31 16.05 -15.58
CA THR A 125 7.69 16.45 -15.27
C THR A 125 7.80 17.93 -14.90
N ASP A 126 7.03 18.80 -15.54
CA ASP A 126 6.98 20.23 -15.22
C ASP A 126 6.39 20.45 -13.82
N THR A 127 5.26 19.80 -13.49
CA THR A 127 4.64 19.86 -12.16
C THR A 127 5.55 19.29 -11.08
N LEU A 128 6.15 18.10 -11.26
CA LEU A 128 7.05 17.51 -10.26
C LEU A 128 8.32 18.35 -10.04
N THR A 129 8.80 19.07 -11.06
CA THR A 129 9.92 20.01 -10.94
C THR A 129 9.50 21.30 -10.21
N ALA A 130 8.32 21.86 -10.54
CA ALA A 130 7.77 23.04 -9.89
C ALA A 130 7.46 22.81 -8.40
N TYR A 131 7.17 21.56 -8.02
CA TYR A 131 6.94 21.10 -6.65
C TYR A 131 8.24 20.57 -5.98
N GLU A 132 9.42 20.82 -6.55
CA GLU A 132 10.76 20.42 -6.05
C GLU A 132 10.92 18.91 -5.71
N LEU A 133 10.04 18.04 -6.22
CA LEU A 133 10.09 16.59 -6.02
C LEU A 133 11.19 15.94 -6.87
N ILE A 134 11.54 16.57 -8.00
CA ILE A 134 12.69 16.24 -8.86
C ILE A 134 13.51 17.50 -9.16
N GLU A 135 14.84 17.36 -9.32
CA GLU A 135 15.73 18.51 -9.61
C GLU A 135 15.70 18.89 -11.10
N SER A 136 15.45 17.91 -11.97
CA SER A 136 15.34 18.05 -13.42
C SER A 136 14.25 17.11 -13.97
N PRO A 137 13.57 17.46 -15.08
CA PRO A 137 12.75 16.53 -15.85
C PRO A 137 13.45 15.21 -16.21
N SER A 138 14.79 15.19 -16.30
CA SER A 138 15.58 13.98 -16.53
C SER A 138 15.55 12.97 -15.36
N ASP A 139 15.20 13.39 -14.15
CA ASP A 139 15.21 12.54 -12.96
C ASP A 139 13.91 11.73 -12.80
N ILE A 140 12.94 11.90 -13.69
CA ILE A 140 11.63 11.23 -13.64
C ILE A 140 11.74 9.69 -13.55
N SER A 141 12.66 9.07 -14.31
CA SER A 141 12.92 7.63 -14.22
C SER A 141 13.46 7.20 -12.84
N SER A 142 14.20 8.07 -12.17
CA SER A 142 14.75 7.84 -10.82
C SER A 142 13.70 8.04 -9.73
N PHE A 143 12.72 8.92 -9.97
CA PHE A 143 11.55 9.14 -9.10
C PHE A 143 10.53 8.00 -9.23
N LEU A 144 10.21 7.57 -10.45
CA LEU A 144 9.24 6.51 -10.72
C LEU A 144 9.76 5.10 -10.37
N ALA A 145 11.06 4.83 -10.46
CA ALA A 145 11.61 3.50 -10.17
C ALA A 145 11.21 2.93 -8.79
N PRO A 146 11.43 3.61 -7.64
CA PRO A 146 11.00 3.09 -6.35
C PRO A 146 9.49 2.88 -6.25
N ILE A 147 8.68 3.82 -6.78
CA ILE A 147 7.21 3.74 -6.80
C ILE A 147 6.75 2.48 -7.56
N LEU A 148 7.32 2.23 -8.73
CA LEU A 148 6.97 1.08 -9.57
C LEU A 148 7.44 -0.24 -8.94
N GLY A 149 8.59 -0.25 -8.27
CA GLY A 149 9.06 -1.41 -7.51
C GLY A 149 8.17 -1.74 -6.32
N GLU A 150 7.70 -0.74 -5.59
CA GLU A 150 6.76 -0.92 -4.47
C GLU A 150 5.37 -1.34 -4.96
N TYR A 151 4.86 -0.73 -6.03
CA TYR A 151 3.60 -1.11 -6.67
C TYR A 151 3.61 -2.57 -7.16
N VAL A 152 4.62 -2.97 -7.93
CA VAL A 152 4.79 -4.36 -8.38
C VAL A 152 4.85 -5.29 -7.16
N SER A 153 5.70 -4.98 -6.18
CA SER A 153 5.80 -5.77 -4.95
C SER A 153 4.48 -5.85 -4.18
N ALA A 154 3.63 -4.83 -4.23
CA ALA A 154 2.32 -4.82 -3.61
C ALA A 154 1.33 -5.75 -4.33
N VAL A 155 1.17 -5.61 -5.64
CA VAL A 155 0.17 -6.41 -6.41
C VAL A 155 0.62 -7.85 -6.70
N THR A 156 1.93 -8.14 -6.61
CA THR A 156 2.48 -9.50 -6.74
C THR A 156 2.89 -10.13 -5.41
N LYS A 157 2.47 -9.57 -4.25
CA LYS A 157 2.71 -10.20 -2.94
C LYS A 157 2.10 -11.61 -2.93
N PRO A 158 2.85 -12.64 -2.50
CA PRO A 158 2.27 -13.97 -2.32
C PRO A 158 1.18 -13.92 -1.23
N PRO A 159 0.13 -14.75 -1.36
CA PRO A 159 -0.88 -14.91 -0.32
C PRO A 159 -0.23 -15.18 1.05
N PRO A 160 -0.76 -14.61 2.15
CA PRO A 160 -0.15 -14.73 3.46
C PRO A 160 -0.11 -16.19 3.90
N VAL A 161 1.02 -16.62 4.48
CA VAL A 161 1.16 -17.98 5.02
C VAL A 161 0.27 -18.10 6.27
N TRP A 162 -0.89 -18.73 6.11
CA TRP A 162 -2.01 -18.69 7.06
C TRP A 162 -1.69 -19.31 8.44
N ALA A 163 -0.65 -20.14 8.51
CA ALA A 163 -0.12 -20.69 9.77
C ALA A 163 0.45 -19.61 10.70
N THR A 164 0.95 -18.50 10.15
CA THR A 164 1.49 -17.35 10.91
C THR A 164 0.47 -16.25 11.20
N THR A 165 -0.70 -16.24 10.55
CA THR A 165 -1.74 -15.21 10.73
C THR A 165 -2.71 -15.58 11.86
N ARG A 166 -2.22 -15.85 13.07
CA ARG A 166 -3.09 -16.15 14.22
C ARG A 166 -3.83 -14.90 14.66
N ALA A 167 -5.15 -14.89 14.46
CA ALA A 167 -6.03 -13.85 14.97
C ALA A 167 -6.11 -13.88 16.51
N ASP A 168 -6.29 -12.70 17.12
CA ASP A 168 -6.53 -12.54 18.56
C ASP A 168 -7.98 -12.90 18.96
N ALA A 169 -8.91 -12.85 18.02
CA ALA A 169 -10.34 -13.12 18.22
C ALA A 169 -10.91 -14.13 17.20
N CYS A 170 -12.02 -14.77 17.57
CA CYS A 170 -12.70 -15.74 16.70
C CYS A 170 -13.39 -15.06 15.51
N GLU A 171 -12.91 -15.30 14.29
CA GLU A 171 -13.35 -14.61 13.04
C GLU A 171 -14.84 -14.78 12.65
N ILE A 172 -15.60 -15.62 13.35
CA ILE A 172 -17.07 -15.76 13.19
C ILE A 172 -17.86 -15.16 14.37
N CYS A 173 -17.25 -14.90 15.54
CA CYS A 173 -18.03 -14.43 16.71
C CYS A 173 -17.31 -13.42 17.61
N GLU A 174 -16.18 -12.87 17.16
CA GLU A 174 -15.44 -11.72 17.73
C GLU A 174 -14.93 -11.90 19.18
N ARG A 175 -15.18 -13.05 19.82
CA ARG A 175 -14.66 -13.36 21.15
C ARG A 175 -13.14 -13.62 21.11
N ASP A 176 -12.42 -12.78 21.81
CA ASP A 176 -10.98 -12.81 22.11
C ASP A 176 -10.65 -13.66 23.36
N TRP A 177 -11.51 -13.61 24.39
CA TRP A 177 -11.30 -14.24 25.70
C TRP A 177 -11.39 -15.79 25.71
N ILE A 178 -11.29 -16.47 24.55
CA ILE A 178 -11.47 -17.93 24.42
C ILE A 178 -10.44 -18.59 23.49
N PRO A 179 -10.05 -19.86 23.76
CA PRO A 179 -9.11 -20.58 22.90
C PRO A 179 -9.62 -20.75 21.45
N LEU A 180 -8.84 -20.23 20.50
CA LEU A 180 -9.04 -20.40 19.06
C LEU A 180 -8.29 -21.63 18.53
N SER A 181 -8.95 -22.34 17.61
CA SER A 181 -8.46 -23.52 16.91
C SER A 181 -8.33 -23.25 15.40
N TYR A 182 -7.33 -23.87 14.78
CA TYR A 182 -7.05 -23.82 13.35
C TYR A 182 -8.12 -24.62 12.58
N HIS A 183 -8.77 -24.00 11.58
CA HIS A 183 -9.80 -24.63 10.76
C HIS A 183 -9.54 -24.36 9.27
N HIS A 184 -9.36 -25.42 8.48
CA HIS A 184 -9.18 -25.28 7.02
C HIS A 184 -10.48 -24.90 6.33
N LEU A 185 -10.49 -23.74 5.68
CA LEU A 185 -11.64 -23.21 4.92
C LEU A 185 -11.95 -24.08 3.71
N ILE A 186 -10.92 -24.63 3.06
CA ILE A 186 -11.03 -25.73 2.10
C ILE A 186 -10.60 -27.02 2.82
N PRO A 187 -11.52 -27.92 3.21
CA PRO A 187 -11.16 -29.09 4.01
C PRO A 187 -10.18 -30.01 3.30
N ARG A 188 -9.09 -30.42 3.98
CA ARG A 188 -8.01 -31.24 3.38
C ARG A 188 -8.50 -32.53 2.70
N SER A 189 -9.60 -33.10 3.18
CA SER A 189 -10.25 -34.28 2.58
C SER A 189 -10.71 -34.09 1.13
N VAL A 190 -10.86 -32.85 0.65
CA VAL A 190 -11.30 -32.55 -0.72
C VAL A 190 -10.24 -31.82 -1.57
N HIS A 191 -9.03 -31.54 -1.04
CA HIS A 191 -7.95 -30.87 -1.78
C HIS A 191 -7.68 -31.49 -3.16
N ALA A 192 -7.48 -32.82 -3.22
CA ALA A 192 -7.26 -33.53 -4.47
C ALA A 192 -8.45 -33.47 -5.45
N LYS A 193 -9.68 -33.20 -4.95
CA LYS A 193 -10.88 -32.98 -5.78
C LYS A 193 -10.96 -31.54 -6.28
N VAL A 194 -10.60 -30.56 -5.44
CA VAL A 194 -10.53 -29.12 -5.76
C VAL A 194 -9.56 -28.89 -6.93
N VAL A 195 -8.32 -29.39 -6.82
CA VAL A 195 -7.30 -29.29 -7.87
C VAL A 195 -7.75 -30.00 -9.15
N LYS A 196 -8.21 -31.25 -9.05
CA LYS A 196 -8.71 -32.03 -10.21
C LYS A 196 -9.93 -31.41 -10.90
N LYS A 197 -10.63 -30.48 -10.24
CA LYS A 197 -11.79 -29.77 -10.80
C LYS A 197 -11.51 -28.31 -11.16
N GLY A 198 -10.32 -27.78 -10.89
CA GLY A 198 -9.99 -26.38 -11.12
C GLY A 198 -10.89 -25.41 -10.35
N TRP A 199 -11.35 -25.79 -9.14
CA TRP A 199 -12.21 -24.90 -8.34
C TRP A 199 -11.41 -23.78 -7.69
N HIS A 200 -10.19 -24.06 -7.25
CA HIS A 200 -9.26 -23.09 -6.67
C HIS A 200 -7.81 -23.42 -7.04
N GLU A 201 -6.98 -22.39 -7.09
CA GLU A 201 -5.53 -22.49 -7.18
C GLU A 201 -4.94 -23.27 -6.01
N GLU A 202 -3.83 -23.97 -6.26
CA GLU A 202 -3.18 -24.84 -5.25
C GLU A 202 -2.71 -24.05 -4.01
N TRP A 203 -2.34 -22.77 -4.18
CA TRP A 203 -2.01 -21.90 -3.06
C TRP A 203 -3.18 -21.69 -2.08
N ARG A 204 -4.44 -21.77 -2.52
CA ARG A 204 -5.59 -21.49 -1.64
C ARG A 204 -5.94 -22.66 -0.73
N LEU A 205 -5.45 -23.88 -1.02
CA LEU A 205 -5.88 -25.11 -0.36
C LEU A 205 -5.66 -25.08 1.17
N ASP A 206 -4.53 -24.55 1.64
CA ASP A 206 -4.21 -24.47 3.07
C ASP A 206 -4.67 -23.16 3.74
N SER A 207 -5.56 -22.39 3.09
CA SER A 207 -6.26 -21.26 3.73
C SER A 207 -7.09 -21.69 4.93
N VAL A 208 -7.02 -20.90 6.01
CA VAL A 208 -7.66 -21.22 7.29
C VAL A 208 -8.38 -20.03 7.92
N ALA A 209 -9.23 -20.35 8.91
CA ALA A 209 -9.73 -19.43 9.91
C ALA A 209 -9.39 -19.91 11.33
N TRP A 210 -9.24 -18.97 12.26
CA TRP A 210 -9.01 -19.15 13.68
C TRP A 210 -10.33 -19.11 14.44
N LEU A 211 -10.98 -20.27 14.47
CA LEU A 211 -12.31 -20.42 15.04
C LEU A 211 -12.26 -20.97 16.46
N CYS A 212 -12.99 -20.35 17.38
CA CYS A 212 -13.29 -20.98 18.66
C CYS A 212 -14.06 -22.29 18.46
N ARG A 213 -13.94 -23.23 19.41
CA ARG A 213 -14.54 -24.58 19.30
C ARG A 213 -16.02 -24.57 18.90
N ALA A 214 -16.81 -23.61 19.39
CA ALA A 214 -18.24 -23.50 19.08
C ALA A 214 -18.49 -23.14 17.60
N CYS A 215 -17.73 -22.21 17.02
CA CYS A 215 -17.86 -21.82 15.61
C CYS A 215 -17.24 -22.87 14.69
N HIS A 216 -16.11 -23.48 15.06
CA HIS A 216 -15.52 -24.59 14.32
C HIS A 216 -16.52 -25.77 14.19
N SER A 217 -17.17 -26.15 15.30
CA SER A 217 -18.24 -27.15 15.26
C SER A 217 -19.54 -26.68 14.58
N PHE A 218 -19.71 -25.39 14.29
CA PHE A 218 -20.85 -24.88 13.50
C PHE A 218 -20.56 -24.93 12.00
N VAL A 219 -19.37 -24.51 11.55
CA VAL A 219 -18.98 -24.53 10.13
C VAL A 219 -19.04 -25.96 9.55
N HIS A 220 -18.55 -26.97 10.27
CA HIS A 220 -18.70 -28.38 9.89
C HIS A 220 -20.13 -28.97 10.00
N ARG A 221 -21.16 -28.15 10.30
CA ARG A 221 -22.58 -28.55 10.32
C ARG A 221 -23.46 -27.71 9.39
N MET A 222 -23.06 -26.51 9.00
CA MET A 222 -23.85 -25.62 8.13
C MET A 222 -23.77 -26.01 6.64
N ALA A 223 -22.72 -26.75 6.27
CA ALA A 223 -22.41 -27.18 4.91
C ALA A 223 -21.53 -28.45 4.94
N SER A 224 -21.59 -29.27 3.89
CA SER A 224 -20.68 -30.40 3.69
C SER A 224 -19.27 -29.93 3.27
N ASN A 225 -18.26 -30.80 3.40
CA ASN A 225 -16.88 -30.47 3.00
C ASN A 225 -16.73 -30.07 1.51
N GLU A 226 -17.68 -30.45 0.65
CA GLU A 226 -17.68 -30.07 -0.77
C GLU A 226 -18.36 -28.72 -1.02
N GLU A 227 -19.42 -28.39 -0.29
CA GLU A 227 -20.05 -27.06 -0.32
C GLU A 227 -19.10 -26.02 0.32
N LEU A 228 -18.45 -26.35 1.43
CA LEU A 228 -17.38 -25.53 2.03
C LEU A 228 -16.31 -25.17 0.99
N ALA A 229 -15.78 -26.18 0.29
CA ALA A 229 -14.72 -26.03 -0.71
C ALA A 229 -15.18 -25.50 -2.09
N ARG A 230 -16.44 -25.07 -2.25
CA ARG A 230 -16.99 -24.51 -3.50
C ARG A 230 -17.62 -23.13 -3.32
N GLU A 231 -18.31 -22.93 -2.20
CA GLU A 231 -19.18 -21.79 -1.97
C GLU A 231 -18.78 -21.01 -0.70
N TRP A 232 -18.22 -21.69 0.30
CA TRP A 232 -17.97 -21.13 1.64
C TRP A 232 -16.48 -21.20 2.04
N PHE A 233 -15.59 -20.99 1.06
CA PHE A 233 -14.14 -21.20 1.15
C PHE A 233 -13.34 -19.99 1.69
N THR A 234 -14.01 -18.92 2.15
CA THR A 234 -13.40 -17.79 2.87
C THR A 234 -14.27 -17.37 4.05
N VAL A 235 -13.72 -16.60 5.00
CA VAL A 235 -14.49 -16.08 6.15
C VAL A 235 -15.61 -15.16 5.67
N GLU A 236 -15.34 -14.31 4.70
CA GLU A 236 -16.31 -13.36 4.11
C GLU A 236 -17.45 -14.13 3.43
N LYS A 237 -17.12 -15.18 2.67
CA LYS A 237 -18.11 -16.07 2.07
C LYS A 237 -18.97 -16.75 3.13
N ILE A 238 -18.37 -17.27 4.20
CA ILE A 238 -19.11 -17.82 5.34
C ILE A 238 -20.09 -16.77 5.92
N TRP A 239 -19.65 -15.52 6.09
CA TRP A 239 -20.48 -14.40 6.55
C TRP A 239 -21.61 -13.95 5.60
N GLU A 240 -21.61 -14.35 4.32
CA GLU A 240 -22.73 -14.12 3.39
C GLU A 240 -23.99 -14.91 3.77
N ARG A 241 -23.88 -15.97 4.57
CA ARG A 241 -25.03 -16.75 5.06
C ARG A 241 -25.76 -16.09 6.23
N GLU A 242 -27.08 -16.22 6.25
CA GLU A 242 -27.93 -15.70 7.34
C GLU A 242 -27.79 -16.50 8.64
N ASP A 243 -27.72 -17.83 8.56
CA ASP A 243 -27.57 -18.71 9.72
C ASP A 243 -26.23 -18.48 10.46
N VAL A 244 -25.16 -18.18 9.71
CA VAL A 244 -23.86 -17.74 10.24
C VAL A 244 -24.00 -16.44 11.01
N ARG A 245 -24.66 -15.42 10.44
CA ARG A 245 -24.83 -14.10 11.08
C ARG A 245 -25.61 -14.19 12.38
N ASP A 246 -26.66 -15.00 12.44
CA ASP A 246 -27.46 -15.15 13.66
C ASP A 246 -26.79 -16.06 14.69
N TRP A 247 -26.08 -17.10 14.24
CA TRP A 247 -25.19 -17.88 15.10
C TRP A 247 -24.11 -17.00 15.74
N ALA A 248 -23.48 -16.10 14.97
CA ALA A 248 -22.47 -15.14 15.44
C ALA A 248 -23.03 -14.22 16.53
N LYS A 249 -24.12 -13.48 16.23
CA LYS A 249 -24.82 -12.58 17.16
C LYS A 249 -25.29 -13.27 18.43
N TRP A 250 -25.63 -14.57 18.38
CA TRP A 250 -25.98 -15.34 19.55
C TRP A 250 -24.73 -15.79 20.32
N VAL A 251 -23.85 -16.55 19.69
CA VAL A 251 -22.73 -17.26 20.34
C VAL A 251 -21.68 -16.29 20.90
N GLY A 252 -21.49 -15.13 20.28
CA GLY A 252 -20.58 -14.08 20.78
C GLY A 252 -20.98 -13.55 22.16
N ARG A 253 -22.28 -13.55 22.49
CA ARG A 253 -22.80 -13.17 23.81
C ARG A 253 -22.77 -14.31 24.83
N VAL A 254 -22.55 -15.56 24.41
CA VAL A 254 -22.58 -16.71 25.34
C VAL A 254 -21.26 -16.87 26.07
N ARG A 255 -21.30 -16.62 27.39
CA ARG A 255 -20.23 -16.98 28.34
C ARG A 255 -20.51 -18.34 28.97
N TRP A 256 -19.97 -19.39 28.35
CA TRP A 256 -19.96 -20.73 28.94
C TRP A 256 -19.07 -20.73 30.21
N LYS A 257 -19.62 -21.18 31.35
CA LYS A 257 -18.79 -21.57 32.49
C LYS A 257 -18.02 -22.84 32.11
N ALA A 258 -16.74 -22.91 32.48
CA ALA A 258 -16.00 -24.16 32.42
C ALA A 258 -16.68 -25.23 33.29
N ARG A 259 -16.58 -26.49 32.85
CA ARG A 259 -16.86 -27.69 33.64
C ARG A 259 -15.53 -28.40 33.88
#